data_AF-A0A8H7N4Q5-F1
#
_entry.id   AF-A0A8H7N4Q5-F1
#
_cell.length_a   1.000
_cell.length_b   1.000
_cell.length_c   1.000
_cell.angle_alpha   90.00
_cell.angle_beta   90.00
_cell.angle_gamma   90.00
#
_symmetry.space_group_name_H-M   'P 1'
#
loop_
_entity.id
_entity.type
_entity.pdbx_description
1 polymer ?
#
loop_
_entity_poly.entity_id
_entity_poly.type
_entity_poly.pdbx_seq_one_letter_code
_entity_poly.pdbx_strand_id
1 'polypeptide(L)'
;MFDKIVSSLRLNRARLPPQLLAGLGISILRRIREDPVKIEGAYGLFYMIVRMLSDGPQPSLASPLIKEFIVEVPRASDWHQYLLSSHHLNQLEPQDAEAFIESLSGGIVEKLRLQKAREASETGHTVSESLLRVSTVKSVEQLLRGNSFTTPQKAVNILAEILRHSSHNEIQVAAIKALIGLLIDDGGNVEVFQLLEQYAMPIASALNERHPDIESEWKTASSGGELPLVDHSQDGHTVLGMLMPRKHKPCSDALLKLATRALRISSQTNSRWLVLFMEKYGFGNGASILPRIPTCPEKFLELLRQKAPHSISVEDFTMIRDYVLFLLDQPKDIREFTTYVQNNRKLASSNTGRHWLHLWSKTSKEALDLGGGWAAEMLASWGTTSQNDGKTSNISSMAEDFVLRMAEIAISRGDLALFDDIVSRIPANDPGGVQGSAGSGRVIKQLITRIDELRTPEWQADHHRRPFALPNTLHLRLRLLDLSHGDSGAVSAFAEMIVQLLREITTGGRLYYDEFEIIRTHIMATVPKQSAQSLAIALGSLDKLDSRATPTPADHLRTKLAAELLDSDKFNKENNSNGEAKEKTGLEIWEMLNKWSMSPIEEFRNLAWQMNAQVR
;
A
#
# COMPACT_ATOMS: atom_id res chain seq x y z
N MET A 1 54.71 23.65 15.76
CA MET A 1 54.47 24.31 17.08
C MET A 1 53.29 23.69 17.81
N PHE A 2 52.13 23.55 17.14
CA PHE A 2 50.93 22.90 17.69
C PHE A 2 51.18 21.47 18.21
N ASP A 3 51.93 20.63 17.49
CA ASP A 3 52.21 19.26 17.95
C ASP A 3 52.98 19.22 19.27
N LYS A 4 53.94 20.15 19.48
CA LYS A 4 54.68 20.26 20.74
C LYS A 4 53.77 20.69 21.90
N ILE A 5 52.82 21.59 21.64
CA ILE A 5 51.82 22.01 22.62
C ILE A 5 50.88 20.85 22.95
N VAL A 6 50.41 20.13 21.93
CA VAL A 6 49.57 18.93 22.05
C VAL A 6 50.25 17.84 22.88
N SER A 7 51.51 17.51 22.58
CA SER A 7 52.29 16.54 23.34
C SER A 7 52.46 16.97 24.80
N SER A 8 52.80 18.24 25.06
CA SER A 8 52.95 18.77 26.41
C SER A 8 51.65 18.77 27.22
N LEU A 9 50.51 19.10 26.59
CA LEU A 9 49.20 19.06 27.25
C LEU A 9 48.79 17.61 27.58
N ARG A 10 49.06 16.65 26.68
CA ARG A 10 48.81 15.22 26.96
C ARG A 10 49.66 14.70 28.12
N LEU A 11 50.95 15.02 28.13
CA LEU A 11 51.89 14.61 29.19
C LEU A 11 51.52 15.19 30.57
N ASN A 12 50.89 16.37 30.62
CA ASN A 12 50.57 17.07 31.86
C ASN A 12 49.08 17.06 32.23
N ARG A 13 48.25 16.26 31.55
CA ARG A 13 46.79 16.24 31.72
C ARG A 13 46.34 16.13 33.18
N ALA A 14 46.98 15.27 33.97
CA ALA A 14 46.63 15.05 35.38
C ALA A 14 47.04 16.21 36.33
N ARG A 15 47.89 17.13 35.87
CA ARG A 15 48.46 18.22 36.68
C ARG A 15 47.92 19.60 36.32
N LEU A 16 47.12 19.71 35.26
CA LEU A 16 46.60 20.99 34.78
C LEU A 16 45.23 21.29 35.41
N PRO A 17 45.09 22.44 36.10
CA PRO A 17 43.79 22.92 36.56
C PRO A 17 42.80 23.06 35.39
N PRO A 18 41.56 22.53 35.50
CA PRO A 18 40.54 22.63 34.46
C PRO A 18 40.27 24.08 34.01
N GLN A 19 40.36 25.05 34.91
CA GLN A 19 40.11 26.47 34.62
C GLN A 19 41.18 27.06 33.70
N LEU A 20 42.44 26.63 33.82
CA LEU A 20 43.52 27.06 32.92
C LEU A 20 43.33 26.46 31.53
N LEU A 21 42.90 25.20 31.44
CA LEU A 21 42.54 24.56 30.18
C LEU A 21 41.36 25.27 29.50
N ALA A 22 40.32 25.64 30.26
CA ALA A 22 39.19 26.41 29.75
C ALA A 22 39.63 27.78 29.23
N GLY A 23 40.45 28.52 29.98
CA GLY A 23 41.01 29.81 29.55
C GLY A 23 41.86 29.71 28.28
N LEU A 24 42.65 28.63 28.14
CA LEU A 24 43.37 28.33 26.90
C LEU A 24 42.41 28.06 25.73
N GLY A 25 41.34 27.30 25.98
CA GLY A 25 40.27 27.04 25.01
C GLY A 25 39.62 28.34 24.50
N ILE A 26 39.28 29.28 25.39
CA ILE A 26 38.74 30.60 25.04
C ILE A 26 39.71 31.37 24.13
N SER A 27 41.01 31.37 24.49
CA SER A 27 42.04 32.08 23.74
C SER A 27 42.20 31.52 22.32
N ILE A 28 42.17 30.19 22.18
CA ILE A 28 42.24 29.52 20.87
C ILE A 28 40.98 29.78 20.06
N LEU A 29 39.81 29.70 20.68
CA LEU A 29 38.53 29.96 20.01
C LEU A 29 38.46 31.36 19.44
N ARG A 30 38.87 32.36 20.22
CA ARG A 30 38.96 33.75 19.77
C ARG A 30 39.88 33.87 18.55
N ARG A 31 41.03 33.19 18.58
CA ARG A 31 41.98 33.19 17.47
C ARG A 31 41.44 32.49 16.21
N ILE A 32 40.67 31.42 16.36
CA ILE A 32 39.96 30.75 15.26
C ILE A 32 38.97 31.70 14.58
N ARG A 33 38.29 32.55 15.34
CA ARG A 33 37.32 33.53 14.79
C ARG A 33 38.01 34.68 14.06
N GLU A 34 39.14 35.14 14.57
CA GLU A 34 39.90 36.25 13.98
C GLU A 34 40.56 35.87 12.64
N ASP A 35 41.06 34.63 12.49
CA ASP A 35 41.69 34.16 11.24
C ASP A 35 41.43 32.65 10.98
N PRO A 36 40.25 32.29 10.44
CA PRO A 36 39.84 30.89 10.28
C PRO A 36 40.61 30.12 9.18
N VAL A 37 41.31 30.80 8.28
CA VAL A 37 41.97 30.18 7.11
C VAL A 37 43.43 29.77 7.41
N LYS A 38 44.10 30.41 8.38
CA LYS A 38 45.54 30.21 8.62
C LYS A 38 45.92 29.19 9.69
N ILE A 39 44.96 28.55 10.36
CA ILE A 39 45.26 27.72 11.54
C ILE A 39 44.60 26.35 11.49
N GLU A 40 44.96 25.57 10.48
CA GLU A 40 44.50 24.19 10.27
C GLU A 40 44.73 23.30 11.53
N GLY A 41 45.78 23.59 12.32
CA GLY A 41 46.04 22.93 13.61
C GLY A 41 45.24 23.44 14.82
N ALA A 42 44.57 24.60 14.73
CA ALA A 42 43.82 25.15 15.85
C ALA A 42 42.52 24.41 16.11
N TYR A 43 41.82 23.92 15.07
CA TYR A 43 40.63 23.10 15.26
C TYR A 43 40.95 21.81 16.01
N GLY A 44 42.03 21.13 15.63
CA GLY A 44 42.51 19.94 16.33
C GLY A 44 42.95 20.21 17.76
N LEU A 45 43.66 21.32 18.00
CA LEU A 45 44.05 21.73 19.37
C LEU A 45 42.82 22.08 20.22
N PHE A 46 41.87 22.83 19.66
CA PHE A 46 40.62 23.19 20.33
C PHE A 46 39.81 21.95 20.69
N TYR A 47 39.60 21.05 19.73
CA TYR A 47 38.93 19.76 19.96
C TYR A 47 39.61 18.96 21.07
N MET A 48 40.94 18.88 21.07
CA MET A 48 41.67 18.18 22.12
C MET A 48 41.47 18.82 23.49
N ILE A 49 41.49 20.15 23.60
CA ILE A 49 41.26 20.85 24.87
C ILE A 49 39.84 20.59 25.37
N VAL A 50 38.84 20.71 24.49
CA VAL A 50 37.45 20.39 24.81
C VAL A 50 37.35 18.94 25.31
N ARG A 51 37.95 17.98 24.60
CA ARG A 51 37.93 16.57 25.03
C ARG A 51 38.60 16.36 26.38
N MET A 52 39.71 17.04 26.66
CA MET A 52 40.37 16.97 27.97
C MET A 52 39.49 17.53 29.11
N LEU A 53 38.72 18.58 28.83
CA LEU A 53 37.76 19.15 29.77
C LEU A 53 36.57 18.20 29.96
N SER A 54 35.98 17.69 28.87
CA SER A 54 34.85 16.74 28.89
C SER A 54 35.17 15.42 29.61
N ASP A 55 36.41 14.94 29.51
CA ASP A 55 36.88 13.74 30.20
C ASP A 55 37.55 14.07 31.57
N GLY A 56 37.42 15.32 32.04
CA GLY A 56 38.05 15.83 33.25
C GLY A 56 37.11 15.83 34.47
N PRO A 57 37.59 16.34 35.62
CA PRO A 57 36.78 16.40 36.85
C PRO A 57 35.67 17.48 36.82
N GLN A 58 35.70 18.41 35.85
CA GLN A 58 34.69 19.47 35.68
C GLN A 58 34.28 19.56 34.19
N PRO A 59 33.50 18.58 33.70
CA PRO A 59 33.12 18.50 32.29
C PRO A 59 32.27 19.67 31.82
N SER A 60 31.52 20.34 32.70
CA SER A 60 30.69 21.51 32.39
C SER A 60 31.47 22.73 31.89
N LEU A 61 32.79 22.81 32.15
CA LEU A 61 33.65 23.86 31.60
C LEU A 61 33.84 23.75 30.08
N ALA A 62 33.59 22.58 29.48
CA ALA A 62 33.62 22.40 28.04
C ALA A 62 32.39 22.99 27.34
N SER A 63 31.23 23.00 28.02
CA SER A 63 29.93 23.32 27.43
C SER A 63 29.86 24.73 26.81
N PRO A 64 30.34 25.82 27.45
CA PRO A 64 30.35 27.14 26.84
C PRO A 64 31.24 27.20 25.59
N LEU A 65 32.42 26.55 25.63
CA LEU A 65 33.35 26.51 24.50
C LEU A 65 32.74 25.81 23.29
N ILE A 66 32.11 24.65 23.51
CA ILE A 66 31.45 23.88 22.43
C ILE A 66 30.33 24.71 21.82
N LYS A 67 29.44 25.29 22.63
CA LYS A 67 28.35 26.15 22.15
C LYS A 67 28.89 27.29 21.29
N GLU A 68 29.83 28.05 21.82
CA GLU A 68 30.35 29.24 21.15
C GLU A 68 31.12 28.89 19.87
N PHE A 69 31.78 27.73 19.81
CA PHE A 69 32.40 27.23 18.58
C PHE A 69 31.37 26.89 17.52
N ILE A 70 30.32 26.16 17.89
CA ILE A 70 29.28 25.72 16.95
C ILE A 70 28.47 26.90 16.40
N VAL A 71 28.09 27.83 17.26
CA VAL A 71 27.23 28.96 16.91
C VAL A 71 27.99 30.03 16.11
N GLU A 72 29.27 30.25 16.41
CA GLU A 72 30.05 31.34 15.79
C GLU A 72 31.02 30.89 14.68
N VAL A 73 31.24 29.58 14.49
CA VAL A 73 32.18 29.07 13.47
C VAL A 73 31.48 28.11 12.50
N PRO A 74 30.50 28.57 11.70
CA PRO A 74 29.66 27.70 10.86
C PRO A 74 30.44 26.88 9.81
N ARG A 75 31.62 27.36 9.39
CA ARG A 75 32.48 26.67 8.41
C ARG A 75 33.11 25.38 8.94
N ALA A 76 33.17 25.18 10.26
CA ALA A 76 33.81 24.02 10.89
C ALA A 76 32.84 22.85 11.13
N SER A 77 31.87 22.63 10.22
CA SER A 77 30.81 21.61 10.38
C SER A 77 31.32 20.21 10.71
N ASP A 78 32.46 19.83 10.15
CA ASP A 78 33.03 18.49 10.32
C ASP A 78 33.50 18.30 11.77
N TRP A 79 33.98 19.38 12.40
CA TRP A 79 34.33 19.43 13.81
C TRP A 79 33.12 19.51 14.73
N HIS A 80 32.02 20.12 14.30
CA HIS A 80 30.79 20.17 15.09
C HIS A 80 30.27 18.77 15.41
N GLN A 81 30.33 17.83 14.45
CA GLN A 81 29.90 16.44 14.65
C GLN A 81 30.73 15.73 15.73
N TYR A 82 32.05 15.98 15.78
CA TYR A 82 32.92 15.39 16.80
C TYR A 82 32.70 15.98 18.20
N LEU A 83 32.33 17.27 18.27
CA LEU A 83 32.07 17.97 19.53
C LEU A 83 30.67 17.69 20.08
N LEU A 84 29.68 17.58 19.18
CA LEU A 84 28.29 17.20 19.48
C LEU A 84 28.16 15.66 19.55
N SER A 85 28.85 15.06 20.51
CA SER A 85 28.79 13.62 20.75
C SER A 85 27.98 13.30 22.01
N SER A 86 27.24 12.19 21.98
CA SER A 86 26.58 11.65 23.18
C SER A 86 27.56 11.40 24.32
N HIS A 87 28.84 11.15 24.01
CA HIS A 87 29.90 10.98 25.00
C HIS A 87 30.01 12.18 25.95
N HIS A 88 30.09 13.41 25.43
CA HIS A 88 30.21 14.60 26.29
C HIS A 88 28.97 14.78 27.18
N LEU A 89 27.76 14.63 26.61
CA LEU A 89 26.51 14.74 27.37
C LEU A 89 26.42 13.71 28.49
N ASN A 90 26.88 12.46 28.24
CA ASN A 90 26.92 11.40 29.24
C ASN A 90 27.91 11.66 30.39
N GLN A 91 28.87 12.58 30.23
CA GLN A 91 29.80 12.98 31.30
C GLN A 91 29.26 14.13 32.16
N LEU A 92 28.24 14.86 31.69
CA LEU A 92 27.64 15.96 32.42
C LEU A 92 26.63 15.44 33.44
N GLU A 93 26.45 16.19 34.54
CA GLU A 93 25.28 15.97 35.39
C GLU A 93 24.00 16.25 34.58
N PRO A 94 22.86 15.58 34.88
CA PRO A 94 21.65 15.74 34.08
C PRO A 94 21.18 17.20 33.91
N GLN A 95 21.31 18.02 34.95
CA GLN A 95 20.96 19.45 34.91
C GLN A 95 21.91 20.24 33.99
N ASP A 96 23.21 19.95 34.03
CA ASP A 96 24.20 20.61 33.18
C ASP A 96 24.05 20.20 31.71
N ALA A 97 23.74 18.92 31.46
CA ALA A 97 23.45 18.41 30.11
C ALA A 97 22.22 19.09 29.51
N GLU A 98 21.15 19.20 30.29
CA GLU A 98 19.91 19.87 29.87
C GLU A 98 20.15 21.36 29.59
N ALA A 99 20.79 22.07 30.52
CA ALA A 99 21.13 23.49 30.36
C ALA A 99 22.03 23.75 29.14
N PHE A 100 22.97 22.84 28.85
CA PHE A 100 23.81 22.92 27.66
C PHE A 100 22.98 22.77 26.38
N ILE A 101 22.09 21.78 26.28
CA ILE A 101 21.24 21.57 25.11
C ILE A 101 20.30 22.76 24.88
N GLU A 102 19.68 23.30 25.93
CA GLU A 102 18.84 24.50 25.84
C GLU A 102 19.64 25.70 25.35
N SER A 103 20.82 25.94 25.94
CA SER A 103 21.69 27.07 25.61
C SER A 103 22.24 26.98 24.18
N LEU A 104 22.61 25.78 23.72
CA LEU A 104 23.05 25.52 22.35
C LEU A 104 21.90 25.73 21.35
N SER A 105 20.74 25.14 21.63
CA SER A 105 19.56 25.22 20.76
C SER A 105 19.07 26.65 20.61
N GLY A 106 19.04 27.43 21.70
CA GLY A 106 18.72 28.85 21.66
C GLY A 106 19.69 29.66 20.78
N GLY A 107 21.00 29.33 20.83
CA GLY A 107 21.99 29.94 19.94
C GLY A 107 21.77 29.62 18.46
N ILE A 108 21.38 28.38 18.16
CA ILE A 108 21.07 27.94 16.79
C ILE A 108 19.80 28.63 16.27
N VAL A 109 18.73 28.64 17.07
CA VAL A 109 17.46 29.32 16.73
C VAL A 109 17.69 30.80 16.44
N GLU A 110 18.51 31.48 17.25
CA GLU A 110 18.83 32.89 17.01
C GLU A 110 19.57 33.10 15.69
N LYS A 111 20.53 32.24 15.34
CA LYS A 111 21.21 32.31 14.02
C LYS A 111 20.25 32.02 12.87
N LEU A 112 19.33 31.07 13.01
CA LEU A 112 18.28 30.80 12.01
C LEU A 112 17.35 32.01 11.85
N ARG A 113 16.94 32.65 12.95
CA ARG A 113 16.12 33.87 12.95
C ARG A 113 16.81 35.01 12.22
N LEU A 114 18.10 35.23 12.50
CA LEU A 114 18.92 36.23 11.82
C LEU A 114 19.08 35.92 10.33
N GLN A 115 19.26 34.64 9.96
CA GLN A 115 19.36 34.22 8.57
C GLN A 115 18.06 34.51 7.81
N LYS A 116 16.91 34.13 8.37
CA LYS A 116 15.58 34.39 7.79
C LYS A 116 15.30 35.89 7.62
N ALA A 117 15.72 36.72 8.59
CA ALA A 117 15.57 38.17 8.50
C ALA A 117 16.41 38.78 7.36
N ARG A 118 17.63 38.28 7.13
CA ARG A 118 18.49 38.70 6.01
C ARG A 118 17.87 38.33 4.67
N GLU A 119 17.40 37.09 4.54
CA GLU A 119 16.73 36.59 3.33
C GLU A 119 15.48 37.41 2.97
N ALA A 120 14.74 37.93 3.96
CA ALA A 120 13.59 38.80 3.73
C ALA A 120 13.96 40.25 3.32
N SER A 121 15.16 40.72 3.68
CA SER A 121 15.64 42.08 3.39
C SER A 121 16.44 42.18 2.10
N GLU A 122 17.08 41.10 1.65
CA GLU A 122 17.92 41.09 0.44
C GLU A 122 17.08 40.70 -0.79
N THR A 123 16.54 41.70 -1.48
CA THR A 123 15.94 41.54 -2.82
C THR A 123 17.03 41.48 -3.90
N GLY A 124 17.78 40.38 -3.97
CA GLY A 124 18.61 40.06 -5.13
C GLY A 124 19.94 39.37 -4.84
N HIS A 125 20.15 38.25 -5.54
CA HIS A 125 21.36 37.48 -5.93
C HIS A 125 22.74 37.61 -5.24
N THR A 126 22.93 38.34 -4.15
CA THR A 126 24.12 38.15 -3.31
C THR A 126 23.95 36.86 -2.52
N VAL A 127 24.81 35.87 -2.78
CA VAL A 127 24.88 34.63 -2.00
C VAL A 127 25.34 35.01 -0.59
N SER A 128 24.39 35.42 0.28
CA SER A 128 24.68 35.62 1.69
C SER A 128 25.16 34.30 2.26
N GLU A 129 26.37 34.30 2.81
CA GLU A 129 26.98 33.12 3.39
C GLU A 129 26.08 32.56 4.51
N SER A 130 25.74 31.27 4.44
CA SER A 130 24.83 30.63 5.40
C SER A 130 25.38 30.77 6.83
N LEU A 131 24.58 31.32 7.75
CA LEU A 131 25.02 31.52 9.13
C LEU A 131 25.11 30.20 9.91
N LEU A 132 24.49 29.14 9.41
CA LEU A 132 24.54 27.79 9.95
C LEU A 132 24.60 26.75 8.82
N ARG A 133 25.46 25.75 8.99
CA ARG A 133 25.45 24.57 8.12
C ARG A 133 24.38 23.57 8.54
N VAL A 134 23.73 22.96 7.56
CA VAL A 134 22.68 21.95 7.73
C VAL A 134 23.13 20.77 8.61
N SER A 135 24.38 20.33 8.44
CA SER A 135 24.96 19.23 9.20
C SER A 135 24.99 19.51 10.71
N THR A 136 25.19 20.77 11.12
CA THR A 136 25.15 21.18 12.52
C THR A 136 23.76 21.00 13.12
N VAL A 137 22.71 21.39 12.38
CA VAL A 137 21.34 21.25 12.85
C VAL A 137 20.91 19.78 12.89
N LYS A 138 21.35 18.98 11.91
CA LYS A 138 21.17 17.51 11.91
C LYS A 138 21.82 16.85 13.14
N SER A 139 23.00 17.32 13.57
CA SER A 139 23.64 16.80 14.80
C SER A 139 22.85 17.15 16.05
N VAL A 140 22.31 18.37 16.17
CA VAL A 140 21.45 18.73 17.32
C VAL A 140 20.13 17.95 17.30
N GLU A 141 19.53 17.75 16.13
CA GLU A 141 18.34 16.90 15.96
C GLU A 141 18.59 15.46 16.46
N GLN A 142 19.73 14.88 16.09
CA GLN A 142 20.13 13.56 16.57
C GLN A 142 20.32 13.52 18.09
N LEU A 143 20.85 14.59 18.69
CA LEU A 143 21.01 14.68 20.15
C LEU A 143 19.67 14.84 20.88
N LEU A 144 18.66 15.45 20.26
CA LEU A 144 17.31 15.53 20.83
C LEU A 144 16.56 14.20 20.75
N ARG A 145 17.05 13.23 19.96
CA ARG A 145 16.47 11.89 19.84
C ARG A 145 17.17 10.89 20.75
N GLY A 146 16.40 10.27 21.66
CA GLY A 146 16.84 9.06 22.36
C GLY A 146 17.83 9.27 23.51
N ASN A 147 17.95 10.49 24.04
CA ASN A 147 18.81 10.77 25.19
C ASN A 147 17.98 11.10 26.45
N SER A 148 18.41 10.62 27.61
CA SER A 148 17.77 10.84 28.92
C SER A 148 17.93 12.26 29.47
N PHE A 149 18.60 13.16 28.75
CA PHE A 149 19.02 14.48 29.24
C PHE A 149 18.03 15.61 28.93
N THR A 150 16.98 15.35 28.15
CA THR A 150 15.99 16.37 27.80
C THR A 150 14.61 15.75 27.88
N THR A 151 13.67 16.47 28.50
CA THR A 151 12.28 16.02 28.54
C THR A 151 11.68 16.06 27.12
N PRO A 152 10.78 15.12 26.76
CA PRO A 152 10.14 15.13 25.44
C PRO A 152 9.53 16.49 25.10
N GLN A 153 8.88 17.16 26.06
CA GLN A 153 8.30 18.48 25.89
C GLN A 153 9.32 19.56 25.47
N LYS A 154 10.51 19.56 26.08
CA LYS A 154 11.56 20.54 25.72
C LYS A 154 12.11 20.27 24.34
N ALA A 155 12.29 18.99 23.97
CA ALA A 155 12.70 18.62 22.63
C ALA A 155 11.67 19.08 21.58
N VAL A 156 10.37 18.91 21.85
CA VAL A 156 9.27 19.41 21.01
C VAL A 156 9.34 20.92 20.83
N ASN A 157 9.49 21.68 21.92
CA ASN A 157 9.58 23.14 21.86
C ASN A 157 10.79 23.61 21.02
N ILE A 158 11.96 22.99 21.20
CA ILE A 158 13.17 23.32 20.43
C ILE A 158 12.95 23.04 18.93
N LEU A 159 12.40 21.87 18.60
CA LEU A 159 12.13 21.50 17.20
C LEU A 159 11.10 22.42 16.55
N ALA A 160 10.08 22.86 17.30
CA ALA A 160 9.10 23.83 16.83
C ALA A 160 9.73 25.19 16.50
N GLU A 161 10.65 25.68 17.34
CA GLU A 161 11.38 26.93 17.06
C GLU A 161 12.29 26.80 15.84
N ILE A 162 13.00 25.67 15.69
CA ILE A 162 13.83 25.40 14.50
C ILE A 162 12.96 25.43 13.23
N LEU A 163 11.79 24.78 13.24
CA LEU A 163 10.87 24.76 12.10
C LEU A 163 10.32 26.14 11.76
N ARG A 164 9.96 26.95 12.78
CA ARG A 164 9.44 28.30 12.59
C ARG A 164 10.45 29.23 11.91
N HIS A 165 11.73 29.05 12.20
CA HIS A 165 12.80 29.96 11.77
C HIS A 165 13.65 29.42 10.61
N SER A 166 13.52 28.15 10.23
CA SER A 166 14.23 27.59 9.08
C SER A 166 13.49 27.82 7.76
N SER A 167 14.19 28.36 6.77
CA SER A 167 13.79 28.38 5.35
C SER A 167 14.40 27.21 4.55
N HIS A 168 15.46 26.58 5.08
CA HIS A 168 16.19 25.53 4.37
C HIS A 168 15.48 24.17 4.50
N ASN A 169 15.18 23.55 3.37
CA ASN A 169 14.40 22.31 3.31
C ASN A 169 15.06 21.15 4.09
N GLU A 170 16.36 20.88 3.90
CA GLU A 170 17.02 19.80 4.65
C GLU A 170 16.99 19.95 6.19
N ILE A 171 16.94 21.18 6.70
CA ILE A 171 16.81 21.45 8.14
C ILE A 171 15.37 21.14 8.58
N GLN A 172 14.38 21.56 7.79
CA GLN A 172 12.98 21.25 8.05
C GLN A 172 12.72 19.74 8.03
N VAL A 173 13.22 19.03 7.01
CA VAL A 173 13.11 17.57 6.90
C VAL A 173 13.75 16.86 8.09
N ALA A 174 14.93 17.31 8.54
CA ALA A 174 15.58 16.77 9.73
C ALA A 174 14.71 16.97 10.99
N ALA A 175 14.23 18.19 11.23
CA ALA A 175 13.37 18.48 12.38
C ALA A 175 12.04 17.72 12.35
N ILE A 176 11.40 17.61 11.18
CA ILE A 176 10.19 16.79 10.98
C ILE A 176 10.48 15.32 11.27
N LYS A 177 11.60 14.80 10.76
CA LYS A 177 12.02 13.42 11.05
C LYS A 177 12.11 13.23 12.56
N ALA A 178 12.71 14.16 13.30
CA ALA A 178 12.82 14.13 14.76
C ALA A 178 11.45 14.05 15.45
N LEU A 179 10.54 14.95 15.07
CA LEU A 179 9.16 14.99 15.58
C LEU A 179 8.41 13.67 15.30
N ILE A 180 8.57 13.07 14.13
CA ILE A 180 8.01 11.74 13.82
C ILE A 180 8.53 10.69 14.80
N GLY A 181 9.83 10.75 15.16
CA GLY A 181 10.41 9.88 16.18
C GLY A 181 9.72 10.04 17.54
N LEU A 182 9.61 11.29 18.01
CA LEU A 182 8.92 11.60 19.27
C LEU A 182 7.46 11.16 19.25
N LEU A 183 6.74 11.32 18.13
CA LEU A 183 5.36 10.88 18.00
C LEU A 183 5.22 9.35 18.15
N ILE A 184 6.18 8.61 17.59
CA ILE A 184 6.21 7.14 17.68
C ILE A 184 6.54 6.69 19.11
N ASP A 185 7.52 7.34 19.74
CA ASP A 185 8.02 6.96 21.06
C ASP A 185 7.02 7.31 22.18
N ASP A 186 6.36 8.48 22.11
CA ASP A 186 5.37 8.94 23.11
C ASP A 186 3.91 8.50 22.81
N GLY A 187 3.69 7.65 21.80
CA GLY A 187 2.37 7.07 21.55
C GLY A 187 1.30 8.06 21.05
N GLY A 188 1.69 9.12 20.33
CA GLY A 188 0.74 10.04 19.70
C GLY A 188 0.48 11.36 20.44
N ASN A 189 1.55 12.00 20.95
CA ASN A 189 1.48 13.35 21.53
C ASN A 189 0.76 14.35 20.57
N VAL A 190 -0.33 14.96 21.05
CA VAL A 190 -1.21 15.87 20.29
C VAL A 190 -0.47 17.11 19.78
N GLU A 191 0.45 17.66 20.57
CA GLU A 191 1.23 18.83 20.17
C GLU A 191 2.21 18.50 19.04
N VAL A 192 2.88 17.34 19.13
CA VAL A 192 3.73 16.83 18.06
C VAL A 192 2.92 16.61 16.78
N PHE A 193 1.71 16.07 16.91
CA PHE A 193 0.80 15.91 15.78
C PHE A 193 0.46 17.25 15.13
N GLN A 194 0.12 18.28 15.91
CA GLN A 194 -0.21 19.62 15.40
C GLN A 194 0.98 20.29 14.72
N LEU A 195 2.19 20.14 15.26
CA LEU A 195 3.41 20.64 14.62
C LEU A 195 3.69 19.94 13.30
N LEU A 196 3.53 18.62 13.24
CA LEU A 196 3.64 17.87 11.99
C LEU A 196 2.56 18.29 10.99
N GLU A 197 1.33 18.54 11.45
CA GLU A 197 0.26 19.06 10.61
C GLU A 197 0.64 20.41 9.99
N GLN A 198 1.21 21.32 10.79
CA GLN A 198 1.59 22.66 10.37
C GLN A 198 2.78 22.67 9.40
N TYR A 199 3.83 21.88 9.67
CA TYR A 199 5.11 21.99 8.95
C TYR A 199 5.38 20.84 7.99
N ALA A 200 4.95 19.61 8.30
CA ALA A 200 5.20 18.46 7.46
C ALA A 200 4.19 18.35 6.31
N MET A 201 2.90 18.65 6.55
CA MET A 201 1.88 18.49 5.49
C MET A 201 2.09 19.41 4.28
N PRO A 202 2.44 20.71 4.41
CA PRO A 202 2.67 21.54 3.23
C PRO A 202 3.79 20.99 2.32
N ILE A 203 4.80 20.36 2.91
CA ILE A 203 5.89 19.72 2.18
C ILE A 203 5.41 18.38 1.58
N ALA A 204 4.85 17.49 2.39
CA ALA A 204 4.43 16.14 1.98
C ALA A 204 3.27 16.11 0.96
N SER A 205 2.54 17.21 0.81
CA SER A 205 1.44 17.34 -0.14
C SER A 205 1.79 18.13 -1.41
N ALA A 206 3.00 18.72 -1.46
CA ALA A 206 3.47 19.47 -2.62
C ALA A 206 3.70 18.57 -3.84
N LEU A 207 3.72 19.15 -5.04
CA LEU A 207 4.11 18.40 -6.24
C LEU A 207 5.59 18.00 -6.19
N ASN A 208 6.42 18.84 -5.58
CA ASN A 208 7.83 18.60 -5.35
C ASN A 208 8.23 18.97 -3.92
N GLU A 209 8.52 17.96 -3.10
CA GLU A 209 8.90 18.19 -1.71
C GLU A 209 10.22 18.94 -1.55
N ARG A 210 11.09 18.93 -2.58
CA ARG A 210 12.37 19.66 -2.56
C ARG A 210 12.16 21.16 -2.71
N HIS A 211 11.11 21.54 -3.43
CA HIS A 211 10.73 22.91 -3.73
C HIS A 211 9.21 23.03 -3.65
N PRO A 212 8.63 23.15 -2.44
CA PRO A 212 7.19 23.26 -2.27
C PRO A 212 6.64 24.43 -3.08
N ASP A 213 5.62 24.17 -3.90
CA ASP A 213 5.13 25.12 -4.90
C ASP A 213 4.65 26.43 -4.25
N ILE A 214 5.09 27.57 -4.80
CA ILE A 214 4.71 28.89 -4.31
C ILE A 214 3.59 29.46 -5.19
N GLU A 215 2.65 30.22 -4.63
CA GLU A 215 1.53 30.81 -5.39
C GLU A 215 1.98 31.70 -6.58
N SER A 216 3.20 32.23 -6.55
CA SER A 216 3.81 32.94 -7.69
C SER A 216 4.05 32.04 -8.90
N GLU A 217 4.46 30.78 -8.69
CA GLU A 217 4.68 29.82 -9.76
C GLU A 217 3.35 29.42 -10.40
N TRP A 218 2.33 29.22 -9.57
CA TRP A 218 0.98 28.95 -10.05
C TRP A 218 0.42 30.08 -10.90
N LYS A 219 0.60 31.34 -10.50
CA LYS A 219 0.19 32.51 -11.31
C LYS A 219 0.91 32.57 -12.66
N THR A 220 2.19 32.23 -12.66
CA THR A 220 3.01 32.18 -13.88
C THR A 220 2.50 31.08 -14.82
N ALA A 221 2.24 29.89 -14.29
CA ALA A 221 1.67 28.77 -15.03
C ALA A 221 0.29 29.09 -15.62
N SER A 222 -0.60 29.72 -14.83
CA SER A 222 -1.92 30.16 -15.29
C SER A 222 -1.88 31.21 -16.40
N SER A 223 -0.77 31.94 -16.53
CA SER A 223 -0.57 32.92 -17.61
C SER A 223 0.10 32.31 -18.85
N GLY A 224 0.18 30.98 -18.94
CA GLY A 224 0.80 30.25 -20.05
C GLY A 224 2.30 29.93 -19.85
N GLY A 225 2.84 30.18 -18.66
CA GLY A 225 4.24 29.92 -18.32
C GLY A 225 4.59 28.43 -18.16
N GLU A 226 5.75 28.16 -17.56
CA GLU A 226 6.12 26.80 -17.18
C GLU A 226 5.26 26.30 -16.01
N LEU A 227 4.96 25.01 -16.01
CA LEU A 227 4.20 24.38 -14.93
C LEU A 227 5.15 24.04 -13.78
N PRO A 228 4.66 24.05 -12.52
CA PRO A 228 5.46 23.59 -11.40
C PRO A 228 5.96 22.16 -11.63
N LEU A 229 7.19 21.91 -11.17
CA LEU A 229 7.85 20.62 -11.35
C LEU A 229 7.22 19.58 -10.44
N VAL A 230 7.07 18.36 -10.94
CA VAL A 230 6.61 17.21 -10.15
C VAL A 230 7.80 16.34 -9.77
N ASP A 231 7.94 16.01 -8.49
CA ASP A 231 8.95 15.07 -8.04
C ASP A 231 8.50 13.62 -8.33
N HIS A 232 9.34 12.90 -9.06
CA HIS A 232 9.15 11.48 -9.35
C HIS A 232 10.07 10.59 -8.50
N SER A 233 10.79 11.16 -7.53
CA SER A 233 11.69 10.40 -6.68
C SER A 233 10.88 9.37 -5.87
N GLN A 234 11.29 8.10 -5.97
CA GLN A 234 10.77 7.04 -5.11
C GLN A 234 11.52 6.98 -3.77
N ASP A 235 12.26 8.02 -3.44
CA ASP A 235 13.15 8.04 -2.30
C ASP A 235 12.35 8.02 -1.00
N GLY A 236 12.64 7.05 -0.12
CA GLY A 236 12.11 6.99 1.25
C GLY A 236 12.60 8.11 2.18
N HIS A 237 13.36 9.07 1.64
CA HIS A 237 13.85 10.26 2.32
C HIS A 237 12.94 11.48 2.16
N THR A 238 11.85 11.35 1.42
CA THR A 238 10.76 12.34 1.35
C THR A 238 10.01 12.42 2.69
N VAL A 239 9.50 13.59 3.05
CA VAL A 239 8.61 13.78 4.20
C VAL A 239 7.39 12.87 4.09
N LEU A 240 6.76 12.76 2.91
CA LEU A 240 5.69 11.78 2.70
C LEU A 240 6.20 10.36 2.98
N GLY A 241 7.36 9.98 2.44
CA GLY A 241 7.98 8.68 2.71
C GLY A 241 8.27 8.41 4.19
N MET A 242 8.54 9.45 4.99
CA MET A 242 8.72 9.33 6.44
C MET A 242 7.40 9.16 7.20
N LEU A 243 6.30 9.74 6.70
CA LEU A 243 4.94 9.56 7.24
C LEU A 243 4.34 8.21 6.84
N MET A 244 4.81 7.64 5.73
CA MET A 244 4.33 6.37 5.22
C MET A 244 4.76 5.18 6.11
N PRO A 245 3.88 4.18 6.28
CA PRO A 245 4.22 2.95 6.97
C PRO A 245 5.41 2.26 6.30
N ARG A 246 6.36 1.75 7.10
CA ARG A 246 7.46 0.91 6.58
C ARG A 246 6.98 -0.52 6.45
N LYS A 247 7.42 -1.21 5.39
CA LYS A 247 7.13 -2.63 5.18
C LYS A 247 7.45 -3.43 6.46
N HIS A 248 6.46 -4.18 6.95
CA HIS A 248 6.54 -5.06 8.13
C HIS A 248 6.59 -4.40 9.52
N LYS A 249 6.36 -3.08 9.65
CA LYS A 249 6.23 -2.45 10.97
C LYS A 249 4.83 -1.82 11.13
N PRO A 250 4.07 -2.18 12.19
CA PRO A 250 2.79 -1.51 12.47
C PRO A 250 3.05 -0.01 12.64
N CYS A 251 2.28 0.79 11.92
CA CYS A 251 2.38 2.24 11.93
C CYS A 251 1.41 2.82 12.95
N SER A 252 1.80 3.92 13.59
CA SER A 252 0.88 4.64 14.48
C SER A 252 -0.30 5.19 13.69
N ASP A 253 -1.52 5.06 14.22
CA ASP A 253 -2.75 5.64 13.65
C ASP A 253 -2.59 7.15 13.37
N ALA A 254 -1.81 7.84 14.19
CA ALA A 254 -1.51 9.25 14.02
C ALA A 254 -0.74 9.52 12.70
N LEU A 255 0.26 8.70 12.38
CA LEU A 255 1.01 8.82 11.13
C LEU A 255 0.15 8.45 9.93
N LEU A 256 -0.66 7.39 10.04
CA LEU A 256 -1.60 7.01 8.98
C LEU A 256 -2.59 8.14 8.68
N LYS A 257 -3.11 8.83 9.70
CA LYS A 257 -3.98 10.00 9.55
C LYS A 257 -3.28 11.16 8.84
N LEU A 258 -2.04 11.50 9.24
CA LEU A 258 -1.25 12.56 8.60
C LEU A 258 -0.95 12.24 7.13
N ALA A 259 -0.47 11.03 6.84
CA ALA A 259 -0.17 10.58 5.48
C ALA A 259 -1.43 10.59 4.59
N THR A 260 -2.57 10.15 5.11
CA THR A 260 -3.84 10.17 4.36
C THR A 260 -4.21 11.60 4.00
N ARG A 261 -4.12 12.52 4.96
CA ARG A 261 -4.45 13.93 4.75
C ARG A 261 -3.51 14.60 3.77
N ALA A 262 -2.20 14.35 3.87
CA ALA A 262 -1.21 14.85 2.93
C ALA A 262 -1.52 14.41 1.49
N LEU A 263 -1.87 13.13 1.28
CA LEU A 263 -2.23 12.61 -0.04
C LEU A 263 -3.56 13.18 -0.55
N ARG A 264 -4.55 13.44 0.31
CA ARG A 264 -5.77 14.15 -0.11
C ARG A 264 -5.47 15.57 -0.57
N ILE A 265 -4.63 16.32 0.16
CA ILE A 265 -4.23 17.67 -0.25
C ILE A 265 -3.43 17.59 -1.57
N SER A 266 -2.51 16.63 -1.69
CA SER A 266 -1.78 16.36 -2.94
C SER A 266 -2.72 16.12 -4.12
N SER A 267 -3.85 15.42 -3.91
CA SER A 267 -4.85 15.22 -4.97
C SER A 267 -5.48 16.52 -5.47
N GLN A 268 -5.66 17.52 -4.60
CA GLN A 268 -6.20 18.82 -4.96
C GLN A 268 -5.18 19.62 -5.76
N THR A 269 -3.93 19.65 -5.30
CA THR A 269 -2.81 20.30 -6.00
C THR A 269 -2.58 19.67 -7.36
N ASN A 270 -2.59 18.33 -7.44
CA ASN A 270 -2.44 17.59 -8.69
C ASN A 270 -3.61 17.86 -9.65
N SER A 271 -4.84 18.01 -9.13
CA SER A 271 -6.01 18.36 -9.96
C SER A 271 -5.82 19.74 -10.62
N ARG A 272 -5.35 20.75 -9.85
CA ARG A 272 -5.01 22.09 -10.41
C ARG A 272 -3.94 21.97 -11.49
N TRP A 273 -2.90 21.17 -11.24
CA TRP A 273 -1.82 20.92 -12.20
C TRP A 273 -2.34 20.30 -13.50
N LEU A 274 -3.20 19.28 -13.41
CA LEU A 274 -3.75 18.57 -14.56
C LEU A 274 -4.58 19.48 -15.47
N VAL A 275 -5.39 20.36 -14.87
CA VAL A 275 -6.18 21.36 -15.61
C VAL A 275 -5.25 22.28 -16.41
N LEU A 276 -4.26 22.88 -15.76
CA LEU A 276 -3.32 23.78 -16.43
C LEU A 276 -2.49 23.06 -17.50
N PHE A 277 -2.12 21.79 -17.28
CA PHE A 277 -1.40 21.00 -18.27
C PHE A 277 -2.25 20.76 -19.53
N MET A 278 -3.53 20.41 -19.38
CA MET A 278 -4.43 20.22 -20.52
C MET A 278 -4.71 21.53 -21.25
N GLU A 279 -4.96 22.62 -20.53
CA GLU A 279 -5.19 23.95 -21.09
C GLU A 279 -4.00 24.42 -21.93
N LYS A 280 -2.77 24.23 -21.43
CA LYS A 280 -1.54 24.59 -22.12
C LYS A 280 -1.38 23.95 -23.51
N TYR A 281 -1.98 22.78 -23.74
CA TYR A 281 -1.93 22.07 -25.02
C TYR A 281 -3.26 22.09 -25.79
N GLY A 282 -4.23 22.92 -25.37
CA GLY A 282 -5.49 23.10 -26.10
C GLY A 282 -6.55 22.04 -25.82
N PHE A 283 -6.41 21.25 -24.75
CA PHE A 283 -7.36 20.18 -24.36
C PHE A 283 -8.24 20.57 -23.16
N GLY A 284 -8.35 21.86 -22.80
CA GLY A 284 -8.99 22.33 -21.56
C GLY A 284 -10.41 21.80 -21.29
N ASN A 285 -11.21 21.53 -22.33
CA ASN A 285 -12.57 20.99 -22.18
C ASN A 285 -12.62 19.60 -21.53
N GLY A 286 -11.54 18.81 -21.63
CA GLY A 286 -11.44 17.48 -21.02
C GLY A 286 -10.92 17.49 -19.57
N ALA A 287 -10.57 18.64 -19.00
CA ALA A 287 -10.01 18.68 -17.64
C ALA A 287 -11.06 18.43 -16.55
N SER A 288 -12.33 18.77 -16.81
CA SER A 288 -13.43 18.65 -15.83
C SER A 288 -13.86 17.21 -15.54
N ILE A 289 -13.51 16.27 -16.42
CA ILE A 289 -13.85 14.84 -16.30
C ILE A 289 -12.74 14.02 -15.63
N LEU A 290 -11.58 14.61 -15.33
CA LEU A 290 -10.48 13.91 -14.69
C LEU A 290 -10.80 13.59 -13.21
N PRO A 291 -10.60 12.35 -12.75
CA PRO A 291 -10.76 12.02 -11.34
C PRO A 291 -9.67 12.71 -10.51
N ARG A 292 -10.02 13.09 -9.28
CA ARG A 292 -9.03 13.60 -8.32
C ARG A 292 -8.14 12.44 -7.89
N ILE A 293 -6.83 12.60 -7.99
CA ILE A 293 -5.86 11.58 -7.54
C ILE A 293 -4.57 12.28 -7.12
N PRO A 294 -3.86 11.82 -6.05
CA PRO A 294 -2.55 12.35 -5.70
C PRO A 294 -1.52 12.13 -6.80
N THR A 295 -0.38 12.81 -6.68
CA THR A 295 0.75 12.65 -7.62
C THR A 295 1.31 11.24 -7.67
N CYS A 296 1.17 10.47 -6.57
CA CYS A 296 1.61 9.08 -6.45
C CYS A 296 0.43 8.16 -6.04
N PRO A 297 -0.42 7.74 -6.99
CA PRO A 297 -1.57 6.86 -6.70
C PRO A 297 -1.17 5.55 -6.01
N GLU A 298 -0.02 4.98 -6.36
CA GLU A 298 0.52 3.74 -5.80
C GLU A 298 0.76 3.85 -4.29
N LYS A 299 1.36 4.97 -3.84
CA LYS A 299 1.61 5.23 -2.41
C LYS A 299 0.30 5.41 -1.65
N PHE A 300 -0.72 6.01 -2.28
CA PHE A 300 -2.02 6.14 -1.65
C PHE A 300 -2.71 4.80 -1.45
N LEU A 301 -2.68 3.93 -2.46
CA LEU A 301 -3.18 2.57 -2.32
C LEU A 301 -2.41 1.77 -1.27
N GLU A 302 -1.07 1.87 -1.25
CA GLU A 302 -0.23 1.23 -0.23
C GLU A 302 -0.64 1.67 1.18
N LEU A 303 -0.92 2.97 1.37
CA LEU A 303 -1.41 3.49 2.64
C LEU A 303 -2.79 2.90 3.02
N LEU A 304 -3.73 2.82 2.06
CA LEU A 304 -5.07 2.31 2.32
C LEU A 304 -5.06 0.81 2.64
N ARG A 305 -4.16 0.02 2.06
CA ARG A 305 -3.98 -1.40 2.39
C ARG A 305 -3.50 -1.63 3.83
N GLN A 306 -2.83 -0.65 4.44
CA GLN A 306 -2.36 -0.74 5.83
C GLN A 306 -3.45 -0.37 6.84
N LYS A 307 -4.58 0.18 6.37
CA LYS A 307 -5.71 0.53 7.23
C LYS A 307 -6.61 -0.67 7.45
N ALA A 308 -7.17 -0.77 8.65
CA ALA A 308 -8.27 -1.68 8.88
C ALA A 308 -9.46 -1.26 7.99
N PRO A 309 -10.18 -2.20 7.35
CA PRO A 309 -11.23 -1.88 6.39
C PRO A 309 -12.30 -0.89 6.90
N HIS A 310 -12.67 -0.95 8.18
CA HIS A 310 -13.64 -0.05 8.81
C HIS A 310 -13.12 1.39 9.06
N SER A 311 -11.81 1.61 8.96
CA SER A 311 -11.17 2.92 9.14
C SER A 311 -10.96 3.69 7.81
N ILE A 312 -11.29 3.05 6.69
CA ILE A 312 -11.24 3.66 5.36
C ILE A 312 -12.44 4.58 5.22
N SER A 313 -12.24 5.79 4.72
CA SER A 313 -13.36 6.70 4.49
C SER A 313 -13.96 6.49 3.10
N VAL A 314 -15.25 6.83 2.95
CA VAL A 314 -15.95 6.81 1.65
C VAL A 314 -15.23 7.67 0.60
N GLU A 315 -14.67 8.81 1.02
CA GLU A 315 -13.91 9.71 0.15
C GLU A 315 -12.62 9.03 -0.37
N ASP A 316 -11.85 8.40 0.50
CA ASP A 316 -10.61 7.69 0.11
C ASP A 316 -10.91 6.53 -0.84
N PHE A 317 -11.95 5.76 -0.54
CA PHE A 317 -12.37 4.65 -1.37
C PHE A 317 -12.80 5.12 -2.76
N THR A 318 -13.64 6.15 -2.80
CA THR A 318 -14.16 6.75 -4.04
C THR A 318 -13.03 7.25 -4.92
N MET A 319 -11.99 7.86 -4.34
CA MET A 319 -10.83 8.38 -5.07
C MET A 319 -10.11 7.29 -5.87
N ILE A 320 -9.78 6.15 -5.24
CA ILE A 320 -9.14 5.01 -5.93
C ILE A 320 -10.10 4.36 -6.93
N ARG A 321 -11.36 4.15 -6.53
CA ARG A 321 -12.39 3.56 -7.38
C ARG A 321 -12.52 4.34 -8.69
N ASP A 322 -12.77 5.64 -8.59
CA ASP A 322 -13.03 6.49 -9.74
C ASP A 322 -11.79 6.59 -10.63
N TYR A 323 -10.59 6.64 -10.06
CA TYR A 323 -9.35 6.60 -10.82
C TYR A 323 -9.15 5.30 -11.60
N VAL A 324 -9.35 4.15 -10.97
CA VAL A 324 -9.19 2.84 -11.64
C VAL A 324 -10.26 2.63 -12.71
N LEU A 325 -11.52 2.95 -12.41
CA LEU A 325 -12.60 2.87 -13.41
C LEU A 325 -12.33 3.80 -14.59
N PHE A 326 -11.82 5.01 -14.33
CA PHE A 326 -11.42 5.93 -15.38
C PHE A 326 -10.29 5.37 -16.23
N LEU A 327 -9.27 4.73 -15.64
CA LEU A 327 -8.19 4.11 -16.39
C LEU A 327 -8.67 2.94 -17.26
N LEU A 328 -9.62 2.15 -16.76
CA LEU A 328 -10.23 1.07 -17.52
C LEU A 328 -11.07 1.63 -18.67
N ASP A 329 -11.89 2.65 -18.43
CA ASP A 329 -12.78 3.28 -19.41
C ASP A 329 -12.48 4.74 -19.72
N GLN A 330 -11.23 5.00 -20.16
CA GLN A 330 -10.79 6.35 -20.47
C GLN A 330 -11.60 6.97 -21.60
N PRO A 331 -12.14 8.20 -21.45
CA PRO A 331 -12.79 8.94 -22.52
C PRO A 331 -11.89 9.12 -23.74
N LYS A 332 -12.48 9.19 -24.94
CA LYS A 332 -11.76 9.28 -26.21
C LYS A 332 -10.76 10.44 -26.22
N ASP A 333 -11.19 11.63 -25.79
CA ASP A 333 -10.36 12.85 -25.79
C ASP A 333 -9.11 12.70 -24.93
N ILE A 334 -9.21 11.99 -23.80
CA ILE A 334 -8.11 11.74 -22.88
C ILE A 334 -7.13 10.71 -23.45
N ARG A 335 -7.64 9.69 -24.15
CA ARG A 335 -6.80 8.73 -24.88
C ARG A 335 -6.05 9.40 -26.03
N GLU A 336 -6.72 10.29 -26.78
CA GLU A 336 -6.09 11.07 -27.85
C GLU A 336 -5.02 12.00 -27.31
N PHE A 337 -5.29 12.71 -26.20
CA PHE A 337 -4.30 13.56 -25.57
C PHE A 337 -3.11 12.77 -25.02
N THR A 338 -3.35 11.64 -24.37
CA THR A 338 -2.28 10.74 -23.90
C THR A 338 -1.42 10.24 -25.06
N THR A 339 -2.05 9.87 -26.18
CA THR A 339 -1.34 9.46 -27.41
C THR A 339 -0.52 10.61 -27.99
N TYR A 340 -1.04 11.84 -27.97
CA TYR A 340 -0.29 13.05 -28.37
C TYR A 340 0.96 13.25 -27.51
N VAL A 341 0.83 13.12 -26.18
CA VAL A 341 1.95 13.23 -25.24
C VAL A 341 2.99 12.13 -25.51
N GLN A 342 2.57 10.88 -25.70
CA GLN A 342 3.45 9.74 -26.00
C GLN A 342 4.25 9.93 -27.30
N ASN A 343 3.59 10.39 -28.36
CA ASN A 343 4.20 10.54 -29.68
C ASN A 343 5.13 11.76 -29.78
N ASN A 344 4.95 12.76 -28.92
CA ASN A 344 5.83 13.92 -28.87
C ASN A 344 7.06 13.63 -28.00
N ARG A 345 8.17 13.18 -28.61
CA ARG A 345 9.40 12.77 -27.90
C ARG A 345 9.93 13.82 -26.91
N LYS A 346 9.88 15.11 -27.27
CA LYS A 346 10.35 16.21 -26.39
C LYS A 346 9.45 16.31 -25.15
N LEU A 347 8.14 16.25 -25.35
CA LEU A 347 7.16 16.30 -24.27
C LEU A 347 7.21 15.04 -23.41
N ALA A 348 7.20 13.83 -24.01
CA ALA A 348 7.29 12.56 -23.29
C ALA A 348 8.53 12.48 -22.38
N SER A 349 9.66 13.08 -22.78
CA SER A 349 10.89 13.14 -21.98
C SER A 349 10.92 14.27 -20.94
N SER A 350 10.02 15.25 -21.02
CA SER A 350 9.96 16.36 -20.08
C SER A 350 9.46 15.92 -18.70
N ASN A 351 9.63 16.75 -17.67
CA ASN A 351 9.03 16.49 -16.36
C ASN A 351 7.50 16.36 -16.46
N THR A 352 6.86 17.31 -17.14
CA THR A 352 5.40 17.39 -17.23
C THR A 352 4.79 16.25 -18.06
N GLY A 353 5.42 15.86 -19.17
CA GLY A 353 4.95 14.72 -19.96
C GLY A 353 5.13 13.40 -19.22
N ARG A 354 6.25 13.19 -18.52
CA ARG A 354 6.44 12.00 -17.68
C ARG A 354 5.39 11.87 -16.59
N HIS A 355 5.03 12.97 -15.93
CA HIS A 355 3.95 12.98 -14.94
C HIS A 355 2.61 12.58 -15.53
N TRP A 356 2.23 13.18 -16.67
CA TRP A 356 0.99 12.81 -17.37
C TRP A 356 0.95 11.32 -17.72
N LEU A 357 2.03 10.80 -18.32
CA LEU A 357 2.10 9.39 -18.72
C LEU A 357 2.07 8.46 -17.50
N HIS A 358 2.77 8.82 -16.42
CA HIS A 358 2.74 8.03 -15.18
C HIS A 358 1.31 7.80 -14.65
N LEU A 359 0.44 8.80 -14.77
CA LEU A 359 -0.95 8.71 -14.36
C LEU A 359 -1.80 7.96 -15.39
N TRP A 360 -1.76 8.37 -16.66
CA TRP A 360 -2.80 7.99 -17.63
C TRP A 360 -2.40 6.93 -18.65
N SER A 361 -1.11 6.64 -18.84
CA SER A 361 -0.67 5.66 -19.85
C SER A 361 -0.62 4.22 -19.35
N LYS A 362 -1.45 3.88 -18.35
CA LYS A 362 -1.49 2.55 -17.75
C LYS A 362 -2.34 1.60 -18.60
N THR A 363 -1.88 0.37 -18.71
CA THR A 363 -2.63 -0.75 -19.29
C THR A 363 -3.79 -1.17 -18.39
N SER A 364 -4.77 -1.91 -18.93
CA SER A 364 -5.87 -2.44 -18.12
C SER A 364 -5.37 -3.32 -16.97
N LYS A 365 -4.29 -4.09 -17.20
CA LYS A 365 -3.65 -4.90 -16.16
C LYS A 365 -3.05 -4.03 -15.04
N GLU A 366 -2.29 -2.99 -15.38
CA GLU A 366 -1.74 -2.07 -14.40
C GLU A 366 -2.85 -1.32 -13.62
N ALA A 367 -3.95 -0.96 -14.28
CA ALA A 367 -5.11 -0.38 -13.62
C ALA A 367 -5.75 -1.35 -12.61
N LEU A 368 -5.86 -2.65 -12.94
CA LEU A 368 -6.33 -3.67 -12.01
C LEU A 368 -5.35 -3.92 -10.85
N ASP A 369 -4.04 -3.89 -11.10
CA ASP A 369 -3.04 -4.08 -10.04
C ASP A 369 -3.06 -2.91 -9.02
N LEU A 370 -3.46 -1.71 -9.46
CA LEU A 370 -3.68 -0.53 -8.64
C LEU A 370 -4.96 -0.52 -7.80
N GLY A 371 -5.93 -1.41 -8.03
CA GLY A 371 -7.16 -1.35 -7.24
C GLY A 371 -8.09 -2.54 -7.33
N GLY A 372 -8.04 -3.31 -8.41
CA GLY A 372 -8.80 -4.55 -8.56
C GLY A 372 -8.47 -5.58 -7.48
N GLY A 373 -7.18 -5.80 -7.21
CA GLY A 373 -6.75 -6.69 -6.12
C GLY A 373 -7.19 -6.19 -4.74
N TRP A 374 -7.09 -4.88 -4.51
CA TRP A 374 -7.53 -4.28 -3.24
C TRP A 374 -9.04 -4.35 -3.03
N ALA A 375 -9.85 -4.12 -4.07
CA ALA A 375 -11.31 -4.28 -3.99
C ALA A 375 -11.69 -5.72 -3.61
N ALA A 376 -11.02 -6.70 -4.21
CA ALA A 376 -11.20 -8.10 -3.87
C ALA A 376 -10.76 -8.47 -2.44
N GLU A 377 -9.62 -7.94 -1.98
CA GLU A 377 -9.17 -8.06 -0.58
C GLU A 377 -10.23 -7.49 0.39
N MET A 378 -10.83 -6.36 0.05
CA MET A 378 -11.90 -5.75 0.85
C MET A 378 -13.14 -6.66 0.90
N LEU A 379 -13.55 -7.23 -0.24
CA LEU A 379 -14.64 -8.22 -0.28
C LEU A 379 -14.37 -9.42 0.63
N ALA A 380 -13.15 -9.96 0.65
CA ALA A 380 -12.78 -11.07 1.54
C ALA A 380 -12.85 -10.67 3.03
N SER A 381 -12.27 -9.51 3.36
CA SER A 381 -12.05 -9.09 4.74
C SER A 381 -13.33 -8.76 5.53
N TRP A 382 -14.45 -8.44 4.84
CA TRP A 382 -15.71 -8.07 5.49
C TRP A 382 -16.67 -9.22 5.75
N GLY A 383 -16.39 -10.43 5.26
CA GLY A 383 -17.18 -11.62 5.60
C GLY A 383 -17.10 -12.00 7.08
N THR A 384 -16.08 -11.53 7.81
CA THR A 384 -15.75 -11.95 9.17
C THR A 384 -16.13 -10.94 10.25
N THR A 385 -16.49 -9.70 9.89
CA THR A 385 -16.75 -8.64 10.86
C THR A 385 -18.25 -8.50 11.08
N SER A 386 -18.70 -8.82 12.30
CA SER A 386 -20.10 -8.84 12.72
C SER A 386 -20.92 -7.63 12.25
N GLN A 387 -22.14 -7.91 11.78
CA GLN A 387 -23.09 -7.08 11.03
C GLN A 387 -23.63 -5.82 11.75
N ASN A 388 -23.04 -5.35 12.84
CA ASN A 388 -23.72 -4.45 13.78
C ASN A 388 -23.41 -2.95 13.65
N ASP A 389 -22.53 -2.52 12.75
CA ASP A 389 -22.23 -1.08 12.57
C ASP A 389 -22.65 -0.59 11.16
N GLY A 390 -23.64 0.31 11.09
CA GLY A 390 -24.18 0.84 9.84
C GLY A 390 -23.17 1.56 8.92
N LYS A 391 -21.97 1.93 9.41
CA LYS A 391 -20.87 2.45 8.59
C LYS A 391 -20.15 1.35 7.80
N THR A 392 -20.06 0.15 8.35
CA THR A 392 -19.35 -1.01 7.78
C THR A 392 -20.10 -1.60 6.58
N SER A 393 -21.43 -1.41 6.53
CA SER A 393 -22.29 -1.84 5.41
C SER A 393 -22.05 -1.05 4.12
N ASN A 394 -21.76 0.26 4.21
CA ASN A 394 -21.66 1.12 3.03
C ASN A 394 -20.42 0.80 2.17
N ILE A 395 -19.23 0.69 2.77
CA ILE A 395 -18.00 0.46 2.00
C ILE A 395 -17.97 -0.97 1.40
N SER A 396 -18.60 -1.94 2.07
CA SER A 396 -18.80 -3.29 1.52
C SER A 396 -19.62 -3.28 0.24
N SER A 397 -20.77 -2.59 0.26
CA SER A 397 -21.55 -2.38 -0.95
C SER A 397 -20.78 -1.62 -2.04
N MET A 398 -19.95 -0.64 -1.66
CA MET A 398 -19.10 0.08 -2.62
C MET A 398 -18.01 -0.81 -3.26
N ALA A 399 -17.45 -1.77 -2.52
CA ALA A 399 -16.50 -2.73 -3.07
C ALA A 399 -17.18 -3.72 -4.01
N GLU A 400 -18.39 -4.17 -3.69
CA GLU A 400 -19.21 -4.99 -4.59
C GLU A 400 -19.49 -4.22 -5.90
N ASP A 401 -20.02 -3.00 -5.80
CA ASP A 401 -20.28 -2.11 -6.95
C ASP A 401 -19.01 -1.84 -7.77
N PHE A 402 -17.86 -1.64 -7.10
CA PHE A 402 -16.60 -1.41 -7.79
C PHE A 402 -16.19 -2.61 -8.66
N VAL A 403 -16.23 -3.83 -8.11
CA VAL A 403 -15.91 -5.06 -8.87
C VAL A 403 -16.90 -5.27 -10.02
N LEU A 404 -18.18 -5.04 -9.78
CA LEU A 404 -19.22 -5.16 -10.79
C LEU A 404 -19.02 -4.14 -11.93
N ARG A 405 -18.67 -2.89 -11.63
CA ARG A 405 -18.39 -1.86 -12.64
C ARG A 405 -17.16 -2.20 -13.48
N MET A 406 -16.09 -2.71 -12.87
CA MET A 406 -14.92 -3.18 -13.63
C MET A 406 -15.32 -4.29 -14.61
N ALA A 407 -16.12 -5.26 -14.14
CA ALA A 407 -16.59 -6.36 -14.97
C ALA A 407 -17.55 -5.90 -16.07
N GLU A 408 -18.45 -4.94 -15.80
CA GLU A 408 -19.35 -4.37 -16.80
C GLU A 408 -18.59 -3.65 -17.92
N ILE A 409 -17.48 -2.97 -17.61
CA ILE A 409 -16.58 -2.38 -18.62
C ILE A 409 -16.00 -3.48 -19.52
N ALA A 410 -15.52 -4.58 -18.93
CA ALA A 410 -14.97 -5.71 -19.68
C ALA A 410 -16.04 -6.38 -20.57
N ILE A 411 -17.23 -6.65 -20.00
CA ILE A 411 -18.38 -7.24 -20.70
C ILE A 411 -18.81 -6.34 -21.86
N SER A 412 -18.99 -5.04 -21.63
CA SER A 412 -19.46 -4.08 -22.65
C SER A 412 -18.50 -3.98 -23.84
N ARG A 413 -17.20 -4.22 -23.62
CA ARG A 413 -16.17 -4.24 -24.66
C ARG A 413 -16.01 -5.59 -25.35
N GLY A 414 -16.54 -6.66 -24.76
CA GLY A 414 -16.23 -8.03 -25.16
C GLY A 414 -14.77 -8.42 -24.87
N ASP A 415 -14.13 -7.80 -23.88
CA ASP A 415 -12.74 -8.08 -23.49
C ASP A 415 -12.71 -9.23 -22.47
N LEU A 416 -12.61 -10.46 -23.00
CA LEU A 416 -12.63 -11.68 -22.19
C LEU A 416 -11.39 -11.79 -21.29
N ALA A 417 -10.22 -11.35 -21.75
CA ALA A 417 -8.99 -11.42 -20.97
C ALA A 417 -9.07 -10.52 -19.74
N LEU A 418 -9.58 -9.28 -19.90
CA LEU A 418 -9.81 -8.38 -18.78
C LEU A 418 -10.85 -8.94 -17.81
N PHE A 419 -11.92 -9.54 -18.32
CA PHE A 419 -12.94 -10.17 -17.50
C PHE A 419 -12.38 -11.31 -16.64
N ASP A 420 -11.61 -12.20 -17.24
CA ASP A 420 -10.96 -13.31 -16.54
C ASP A 420 -9.96 -12.81 -15.49
N ASP A 421 -9.23 -11.72 -15.79
CA ASP A 421 -8.35 -11.05 -14.83
C ASP A 421 -9.14 -10.48 -13.62
N ILE A 422 -10.31 -9.89 -13.84
CA ILE A 422 -11.17 -9.39 -12.74
C ILE A 422 -11.69 -10.55 -11.91
N VAL A 423 -12.23 -11.59 -12.56
CA VAL A 423 -12.80 -12.76 -11.89
C VAL A 423 -11.75 -13.50 -11.09
N SER A 424 -10.55 -13.70 -11.61
CA SER A 424 -9.47 -14.41 -10.90
C SER A 424 -9.04 -13.72 -9.60
N ARG A 425 -9.26 -12.41 -9.49
CA ARG A 425 -8.96 -11.63 -8.27
C ARG A 425 -10.06 -11.75 -7.22
N ILE A 426 -11.30 -12.02 -7.60
CA ILE A 426 -12.39 -12.28 -6.63
C ILE A 426 -11.95 -13.47 -5.76
N PRO A 427 -12.08 -13.42 -4.42
CA PRO A 427 -11.73 -14.54 -3.56
C PRO A 427 -12.56 -15.79 -3.91
N ALA A 428 -11.91 -16.96 -3.98
CA ALA A 428 -12.63 -18.22 -4.11
C ALA A 428 -13.29 -18.60 -2.78
N ASN A 429 -14.40 -19.33 -2.84
CA ASN A 429 -14.89 -20.09 -1.69
C ASN A 429 -13.91 -21.25 -1.52
N ASP A 430 -12.87 -21.06 -0.69
CA ASP A 430 -11.91 -22.13 -0.42
C ASP A 430 -12.52 -23.08 0.62
N PRO A 431 -12.73 -24.38 0.32
CA PRO A 431 -13.35 -25.31 1.25
C PRO A 431 -12.57 -25.48 2.56
N GLY A 432 -11.29 -25.10 2.64
CA GLY A 432 -10.48 -25.18 3.86
C GLY A 432 -10.26 -23.86 4.60
N GLY A 433 -10.71 -22.73 4.05
CA GLY A 433 -10.47 -21.39 4.57
C GLY A 433 -11.70 -20.81 5.27
N VAL A 434 -11.48 -19.75 6.05
CA VAL A 434 -12.56 -18.90 6.61
C VAL A 434 -13.57 -18.61 5.50
N GLN A 435 -14.80 -19.06 5.69
CA GLN A 435 -15.94 -18.98 4.75
C GLN A 435 -15.76 -17.88 3.72
N GLY A 436 -15.72 -18.25 2.43
CA GLY A 436 -15.75 -17.30 1.34
C GLY A 436 -16.84 -16.26 1.61
N SER A 437 -16.42 -14.99 1.68
CA SER A 437 -17.29 -13.95 2.22
C SER A 437 -18.61 -13.90 1.45
N ALA A 438 -19.73 -13.73 2.15
CA ALA A 438 -21.05 -13.61 1.53
C ALA A 438 -21.09 -12.57 0.38
N GLY A 439 -20.22 -11.56 0.42
CA GLY A 439 -20.06 -10.57 -0.65
C GLY A 439 -19.50 -11.14 -1.96
N SER A 440 -18.51 -12.02 -1.91
CA SER A 440 -17.92 -12.64 -3.12
C SER A 440 -18.95 -13.48 -3.88
N GLY A 441 -19.74 -14.28 -3.16
CA GLY A 441 -20.84 -15.05 -3.74
C GLY A 441 -21.95 -14.17 -4.33
N ARG A 442 -22.28 -13.03 -3.70
CA ARG A 442 -23.25 -12.06 -4.27
C ARG A 442 -22.74 -11.45 -5.57
N VAL A 443 -21.49 -11.00 -5.62
CA VAL A 443 -20.89 -10.43 -6.84
C VAL A 443 -20.90 -11.45 -7.97
N ILE A 444 -20.46 -12.69 -7.72
CA ILE A 444 -20.45 -13.75 -8.74
C ILE A 444 -21.86 -14.03 -9.27
N LYS A 445 -22.89 -14.11 -8.40
CA LYS A 445 -24.29 -14.29 -8.81
C LYS A 445 -24.76 -13.15 -9.71
N GLN A 446 -24.49 -11.90 -9.33
CA GLN A 446 -24.88 -10.74 -10.13
C GLN A 446 -24.20 -10.73 -11.50
N LEU A 447 -22.92 -11.12 -11.59
CA LEU A 447 -22.21 -11.26 -12.87
C LEU A 447 -22.85 -12.34 -13.76
N ILE A 448 -23.19 -13.50 -13.20
CA ILE A 448 -23.88 -14.57 -13.95
C ILE A 448 -25.21 -14.06 -14.50
N THR A 449 -26.06 -13.49 -13.62
CA THR A 449 -27.36 -12.92 -14.03
C THR A 449 -27.19 -11.90 -15.14
N ARG A 450 -26.25 -10.96 -14.99
CA ARG A 450 -26.00 -9.92 -15.99
C ARG A 450 -25.58 -10.47 -17.34
N ILE A 451 -24.68 -11.47 -17.37
CA ILE A 451 -24.22 -12.09 -18.61
C ILE A 451 -25.33 -12.89 -19.27
N ASP A 452 -26.12 -13.63 -18.49
CA ASP A 452 -27.23 -14.42 -19.02
C ASP A 452 -28.36 -13.55 -19.59
N GLU A 453 -28.66 -12.41 -18.95
CA GLU A 453 -29.61 -11.40 -19.46
C GLU A 453 -29.18 -10.82 -20.82
N LEU A 454 -27.88 -10.64 -21.03
CA LEU A 454 -27.34 -10.15 -22.31
C LEU A 454 -27.33 -11.23 -23.39
N ARG A 455 -27.35 -12.52 -23.02
CA ARG A 455 -27.22 -13.65 -23.95
C ARG A 455 -28.59 -14.05 -24.55
N THR A 456 -29.25 -13.11 -25.22
CA THR A 456 -30.55 -13.36 -25.85
C THR A 456 -30.42 -14.12 -27.19
N PRO A 457 -31.50 -14.77 -27.69
CA PRO A 457 -31.50 -15.39 -29.01
C PRO A 457 -31.15 -14.41 -30.14
N GLU A 458 -31.61 -13.16 -30.04
CA GLU A 458 -31.33 -12.09 -31.00
C GLU A 458 -29.85 -11.74 -31.00
N TRP A 459 -29.24 -11.61 -29.81
CA TRP A 459 -27.80 -11.39 -29.67
C TRP A 459 -26.98 -12.55 -30.24
N GLN A 460 -27.44 -13.79 -30.06
CA GLN A 460 -26.76 -14.98 -30.60
C GLN A 460 -26.82 -15.04 -32.14
N ALA A 461 -27.91 -14.58 -32.75
CA ALA A 461 -28.12 -14.58 -34.19
C ALA A 461 -27.43 -13.41 -34.93
N ASP A 462 -27.17 -12.29 -34.23
CA ASP A 462 -26.56 -11.10 -34.82
C ASP A 462 -25.02 -11.24 -34.99
N HIS A 463 -24.54 -11.08 -36.22
CA HIS A 463 -23.10 -11.12 -36.55
C HIS A 463 -22.37 -9.83 -36.14
N HIS A 464 -23.11 -8.74 -35.92
CA HIS A 464 -22.61 -7.44 -35.49
C HIS A 464 -23.01 -7.11 -34.05
N ARG A 465 -23.30 -8.16 -33.26
CA ARG A 465 -23.75 -8.07 -31.87
C ARG A 465 -22.84 -7.20 -31.01
N ARG A 466 -23.47 -6.54 -30.03
CA ARG A 466 -22.78 -5.73 -29.01
C ARG A 466 -23.24 -6.18 -27.63
N PRO A 467 -22.31 -6.59 -26.73
CA PRO A 467 -20.87 -6.78 -26.98
C PRO A 467 -20.59 -7.90 -27.98
N PHE A 468 -19.43 -7.88 -28.65
CA PHE A 468 -19.08 -8.87 -29.69
C PHE A 468 -18.90 -10.30 -29.13
N ALA A 469 -18.46 -10.40 -27.88
CA ALA A 469 -18.30 -11.64 -27.14
C ALA A 469 -18.82 -11.46 -25.70
N LEU A 470 -19.37 -12.55 -25.14
CA LEU A 470 -19.79 -12.62 -23.75
C LEU A 470 -19.01 -13.74 -23.03
N PRO A 471 -18.54 -13.53 -21.78
CA PRO A 471 -17.81 -14.55 -21.03
C PRO A 471 -18.63 -15.83 -20.79
N ASN A 472 -17.96 -16.98 -20.72
CA ASN A 472 -18.61 -18.22 -20.30
C ASN A 472 -18.91 -18.15 -18.79
N THR A 473 -20.17 -18.37 -18.40
CA THR A 473 -20.62 -18.32 -17.00
C THR A 473 -20.33 -19.62 -16.25
N LEU A 474 -19.91 -20.69 -16.92
CA LEU A 474 -19.65 -22.01 -16.31
C LEU A 474 -18.64 -21.92 -15.16
N HIS A 475 -17.49 -21.27 -15.37
CA HIS A 475 -16.48 -21.12 -14.33
C HIS A 475 -16.99 -20.32 -13.12
N LEU A 476 -17.85 -19.33 -13.35
CA LEU A 476 -18.48 -18.56 -12.27
C LEU A 476 -19.48 -19.41 -11.48
N ARG A 477 -20.30 -20.21 -12.17
CA ARG A 477 -21.26 -21.11 -11.53
C ARG A 477 -20.56 -22.19 -10.70
N LEU A 478 -19.47 -22.75 -11.22
CA LEU A 478 -18.62 -23.70 -10.47
C LEU A 478 -18.07 -23.08 -9.18
N ARG A 479 -17.70 -21.80 -9.19
CA ARG A 479 -17.25 -21.09 -7.97
C ARG A 479 -18.34 -20.85 -6.93
N LEU A 480 -19.62 -20.92 -7.31
CA LEU A 480 -20.74 -20.85 -6.37
C LEU A 480 -21.06 -22.21 -5.75
N LEU A 481 -20.49 -23.31 -6.27
CA LEU A 481 -20.64 -24.61 -5.67
C LEU A 481 -19.81 -24.65 -4.38
N ASP A 482 -20.50 -24.70 -3.25
CA ASP A 482 -19.89 -24.86 -1.93
C ASP A 482 -20.39 -26.16 -1.30
N LEU A 483 -19.45 -26.97 -0.82
CA LEU A 483 -19.75 -28.17 -0.08
C LEU A 483 -19.30 -27.95 1.37
N SER A 484 -20.19 -27.39 2.19
CA SER A 484 -19.97 -27.21 3.62
C SER A 484 -19.66 -28.54 4.29
N HIS A 485 -18.57 -28.62 5.05
CA HIS A 485 -18.16 -29.84 5.75
C HIS A 485 -19.22 -30.27 6.79
N GLY A 486 -19.63 -31.55 6.73
CA GLY A 486 -20.21 -32.24 7.87
C GLY A 486 -21.74 -32.41 7.93
N ASP A 487 -22.51 -31.94 6.94
CA ASP A 487 -23.97 -32.18 6.90
C ASP A 487 -24.39 -32.95 5.64
N SER A 488 -25.12 -34.06 5.83
CA SER A 488 -25.70 -34.87 4.76
C SER A 488 -26.67 -34.06 3.89
N GLY A 489 -27.36 -33.06 4.47
CA GLY A 489 -28.21 -32.13 3.74
C GLY A 489 -27.44 -31.26 2.73
N ALA A 490 -26.19 -30.90 3.03
CA ALA A 490 -25.34 -30.10 2.15
C ALA A 490 -24.92 -30.89 0.89
N VAL A 491 -24.70 -32.20 1.02
CA VAL A 491 -24.31 -33.06 -0.11
C VAL A 491 -25.44 -33.21 -1.13
N SER A 492 -26.70 -33.37 -0.69
CA SER A 492 -27.83 -33.48 -1.63
C SER A 492 -28.05 -32.17 -2.40
N ALA A 493 -28.00 -31.02 -1.71
CA ALA A 493 -28.12 -29.71 -2.36
C ALA A 493 -26.99 -29.47 -3.36
N PHE A 494 -25.76 -29.85 -3.01
CA PHE A 494 -24.62 -29.79 -3.92
C PHE A 494 -24.78 -30.69 -5.15
N ALA A 495 -25.23 -31.93 -4.96
CA ALA A 495 -25.52 -32.85 -6.06
C ALA A 495 -26.61 -32.29 -7.00
N GLU A 496 -27.65 -31.68 -6.45
CA GLU A 496 -28.72 -31.04 -7.23
C GLU A 496 -28.19 -29.87 -8.07
N MET A 497 -27.31 -29.04 -7.50
CA MET A 497 -26.65 -27.97 -8.27
C MET A 497 -25.77 -28.51 -9.41
N ILE A 498 -25.03 -29.61 -9.18
CA ILE A 498 -24.25 -30.25 -10.24
C ILE A 498 -25.16 -30.79 -11.35
N VAL A 499 -26.22 -31.50 -10.99
CA VAL A 499 -27.17 -32.04 -11.97
C VAL A 499 -27.81 -30.91 -12.78
N GLN A 500 -28.14 -29.78 -12.14
CA GLN A 500 -28.65 -28.61 -12.85
C GLN A 500 -27.64 -28.07 -13.87
N LEU A 501 -26.36 -27.96 -13.52
CA LEU A 501 -25.31 -27.56 -14.46
C LEU A 501 -25.14 -28.56 -15.61
N LEU A 502 -25.21 -29.86 -15.33
CA LEU A 502 -25.15 -30.90 -16.36
C LEU A 502 -26.33 -30.82 -17.33
N ARG A 503 -27.53 -30.50 -16.83
CA ARG A 503 -28.70 -30.23 -17.68
C ARG A 503 -28.48 -29.00 -18.55
N GLU A 504 -27.95 -27.91 -18.00
CA GLU A 504 -27.68 -26.68 -18.75
C GLU A 504 -26.74 -26.91 -19.94
N ILE A 505 -25.62 -27.61 -19.73
CA ILE A 505 -24.63 -27.85 -20.81
C ILE A 505 -25.11 -28.87 -21.86
N THR A 506 -26.05 -29.76 -21.49
CA THR A 506 -26.59 -30.77 -22.40
C THR A 506 -27.84 -30.31 -23.15
N THR A 507 -28.43 -29.18 -22.76
CA THR A 507 -29.63 -28.64 -23.40
C THR A 507 -29.30 -28.00 -24.75
N GLY A 508 -30.09 -28.29 -25.78
CA GLY A 508 -30.00 -27.61 -27.09
C GLY A 508 -29.02 -28.22 -28.10
N GLY A 509 -28.57 -29.46 -27.91
CA GLY A 509 -27.83 -30.22 -28.92
C GLY A 509 -26.40 -29.72 -29.20
N ARG A 510 -25.81 -28.98 -28.27
CA ARG A 510 -24.43 -28.47 -28.35
C ARG A 510 -23.42 -29.56 -27.97
N LEU A 511 -22.17 -29.42 -28.44
CA LEU A 511 -21.06 -30.27 -28.00
C LEU A 511 -20.72 -29.92 -26.55
N TYR A 512 -21.01 -30.84 -25.62
CA TYR A 512 -20.86 -30.62 -24.18
C TYR A 512 -19.57 -31.20 -23.59
N TYR A 513 -18.72 -31.84 -24.40
CA TYR A 513 -17.55 -32.58 -23.91
C TYR A 513 -16.56 -31.70 -23.15
N ASP A 514 -16.20 -30.53 -23.70
CA ASP A 514 -15.24 -29.63 -23.06
C ASP A 514 -15.79 -29.03 -21.76
N GLU A 515 -17.07 -28.66 -21.75
CA GLU A 515 -17.74 -28.13 -20.55
C GLU A 515 -17.90 -29.20 -19.47
N PHE A 516 -18.19 -30.45 -19.85
CA PHE A 516 -18.22 -31.57 -18.93
C PHE A 516 -16.85 -31.83 -18.32
N GLU A 517 -15.78 -31.82 -19.11
CA GLU A 517 -14.41 -32.01 -18.59
C GLU A 517 -14.00 -30.91 -17.59
N ILE A 518 -14.45 -29.67 -17.80
CA ILE A 518 -14.25 -28.57 -16.84
C ILE A 518 -14.99 -28.87 -15.52
N ILE A 519 -16.27 -29.25 -15.59
CA ILE A 519 -17.07 -29.60 -14.40
C ILE A 519 -16.43 -30.76 -13.64
N ARG A 520 -16.06 -31.81 -14.38
CA ARG A 520 -15.44 -33.04 -13.85
C ARG A 520 -14.13 -32.72 -13.14
N THR A 521 -13.23 -31.98 -13.78
CA THR A 521 -11.93 -31.59 -13.20
C THR A 521 -12.13 -30.76 -11.93
N HIS A 522 -13.07 -29.81 -11.94
CA HIS A 522 -13.37 -28.98 -10.78
C HIS A 522 -13.87 -29.82 -9.60
N ILE A 523 -14.87 -30.68 -9.81
CA ILE A 523 -15.46 -31.52 -8.75
C ILE A 523 -14.42 -32.49 -8.17
N MET A 524 -13.61 -33.10 -9.03
CA MET A 524 -12.54 -34.02 -8.57
C MET A 524 -11.48 -33.29 -7.73
N ALA A 525 -11.23 -32.01 -7.99
CA ALA A 525 -10.31 -31.18 -7.21
C ALA A 525 -10.92 -30.69 -5.88
N THR A 526 -12.16 -30.21 -5.89
CA THR A 526 -12.76 -29.48 -4.76
C THR A 526 -13.45 -30.35 -3.72
N VAL A 527 -13.99 -31.51 -4.12
CA VAL A 527 -14.75 -32.36 -3.18
C VAL A 527 -13.80 -33.03 -2.16
N PRO A 528 -14.02 -32.84 -0.84
CA PRO A 528 -13.29 -33.52 0.21
C PRO A 528 -13.49 -35.04 0.14
N LYS A 529 -12.45 -35.80 0.50
CA LYS A 529 -12.50 -37.28 0.44
C LYS A 529 -13.67 -37.87 1.23
N GLN A 530 -13.94 -37.30 2.40
CA GLN A 530 -14.99 -37.75 3.33
C GLN A 530 -16.40 -37.60 2.74
N SER A 531 -16.61 -36.65 1.82
CA SER A 531 -17.91 -36.38 1.21
C SER A 531 -18.06 -36.98 -0.19
N ALA A 532 -16.98 -37.49 -0.77
CA ALA A 532 -16.99 -38.05 -2.13
C ALA A 532 -17.95 -39.24 -2.27
N GLN A 533 -18.02 -40.11 -1.27
CA GLN A 533 -18.92 -41.27 -1.27
C GLN A 533 -20.40 -40.86 -1.23
N SER A 534 -20.76 -39.98 -0.28
CA SER A 534 -22.13 -39.47 -0.18
C SER A 534 -22.55 -38.71 -1.44
N LEU A 535 -21.62 -37.97 -2.07
CA LEU A 535 -21.87 -37.27 -3.32
C LEU A 535 -22.06 -38.25 -4.49
N ALA A 536 -21.23 -39.30 -4.58
CA ALA A 536 -21.37 -40.33 -5.59
C ALA A 536 -22.73 -41.04 -5.49
N ILE A 537 -23.17 -41.38 -4.28
CA ILE A 537 -24.51 -41.94 -4.04
C ILE A 537 -25.60 -40.96 -4.50
N ALA A 538 -25.47 -39.68 -4.15
CA ALA A 538 -26.47 -38.66 -4.49
C ALA A 538 -26.60 -38.43 -6.01
N LEU A 539 -25.48 -38.40 -6.74
CA LEU A 539 -25.44 -38.24 -8.20
C LEU A 539 -25.86 -39.52 -8.93
N GLY A 540 -25.46 -40.67 -8.40
CA GLY A 540 -25.63 -41.98 -9.01
C GLY A 540 -27.01 -42.62 -8.78
N SER A 541 -27.85 -42.07 -7.90
CA SER A 541 -29.17 -42.64 -7.64
C SER A 541 -30.06 -42.61 -8.89
N LEU A 542 -30.45 -43.80 -9.39
CA LEU A 542 -31.37 -43.93 -10.53
C LEU A 542 -32.82 -43.55 -10.16
N ASP A 543 -33.13 -43.42 -8.88
CA ASP A 543 -34.46 -43.02 -8.42
C ASP A 543 -34.75 -41.54 -8.72
N LYS A 544 -33.69 -40.74 -8.92
CA LYS A 544 -33.77 -39.31 -9.24
C LYS A 544 -33.67 -39.00 -10.74
N LEU A 545 -33.84 -39.98 -11.62
CA LEU A 545 -33.76 -39.76 -13.09
C LEU A 545 -34.99 -39.02 -13.60
N ASP A 546 -34.81 -38.19 -14.62
CA ASP A 546 -35.92 -37.48 -15.27
C ASP A 546 -36.83 -38.45 -16.04
N SER A 547 -36.27 -39.51 -16.63
CA SER A 547 -37.01 -40.66 -17.19
C SER A 547 -36.21 -41.94 -17.02
N ARG A 548 -36.84 -42.98 -16.46
CA ARG A 548 -36.23 -44.31 -16.28
C ARG A 548 -36.13 -45.10 -17.59
N ALA A 549 -36.95 -44.78 -18.58
CA ALA A 549 -36.96 -45.47 -19.88
C ALA A 549 -36.03 -44.80 -20.90
N THR A 550 -35.79 -43.50 -20.76
CA THR A 550 -35.03 -42.68 -21.71
C THR A 550 -34.27 -41.57 -20.96
N PRO A 551 -33.13 -41.87 -20.34
CA PRO A 551 -32.38 -40.88 -19.59
C PRO A 551 -31.89 -39.77 -20.49
N THR A 552 -31.78 -38.59 -19.91
CA THR A 552 -31.21 -37.44 -20.59
C THR A 552 -29.69 -37.55 -20.66
N PRO A 553 -29.00 -36.85 -21.58
CA PRO A 553 -27.54 -36.81 -21.55
C PRO A 553 -26.97 -36.37 -20.18
N ALA A 554 -27.67 -35.48 -19.46
CA ALA A 554 -27.30 -35.10 -18.09
C ALA A 554 -27.34 -36.29 -17.12
N ASP A 555 -28.30 -37.20 -17.26
CA ASP A 555 -28.40 -38.43 -16.47
C ASP A 555 -27.25 -39.41 -16.75
N HIS A 556 -26.76 -39.47 -17.99
CA HIS A 556 -25.57 -40.24 -18.33
C HIS A 556 -24.31 -39.61 -17.71
N LEU A 557 -24.17 -38.30 -17.81
CA LEU A 557 -23.02 -37.56 -17.28
C LEU A 557 -22.94 -37.60 -15.74
N ARG A 558 -24.06 -37.48 -15.03
CA ARG A 558 -24.06 -37.55 -13.55
C ARG A 558 -23.69 -38.95 -13.05
N THR A 559 -24.16 -40.00 -13.74
CA THR A 559 -23.84 -41.40 -13.42
C THR A 559 -22.36 -41.69 -13.70
N LYS A 560 -21.83 -41.18 -14.81
CA LYS A 560 -20.39 -41.24 -15.11
C LYS A 560 -19.56 -40.54 -14.04
N LEU A 561 -19.95 -39.33 -13.64
CA LEU A 561 -19.28 -38.57 -12.58
C LEU A 561 -19.32 -39.29 -11.22
N ALA A 562 -20.44 -39.95 -10.90
CA ALA A 562 -20.56 -40.79 -9.71
C ALA A 562 -19.59 -41.98 -9.74
N ALA A 563 -19.44 -42.66 -10.89
CA ALA A 563 -18.48 -43.74 -11.06
C ALA A 563 -17.03 -43.24 -10.89
N GLU A 564 -16.68 -42.10 -11.49
CA GLU A 564 -15.33 -41.53 -11.35
C GLU A 564 -15.01 -41.09 -9.90
N LEU A 565 -16.00 -40.61 -9.15
CA LEU A 565 -15.81 -40.28 -7.73
C LEU A 565 -15.47 -41.53 -6.91
N LEU A 566 -16.07 -42.67 -7.25
CA LEU A 566 -15.80 -43.98 -6.63
C LEU A 566 -14.46 -44.59 -7.07
N ASP A 567 -14.05 -44.37 -8.32
CA ASP A 567 -12.78 -44.89 -8.88
C ASP A 567 -11.54 -44.08 -8.46
N SER A 568 -11.72 -42.82 -8.05
CA SER A 568 -10.61 -41.94 -7.71
C SER A 568 -9.73 -42.47 -6.56
N ASP A 569 -8.40 -42.23 -6.62
CA ASP A 569 -7.41 -42.57 -5.57
C ASP A 569 -7.80 -42.11 -4.14
N LYS A 570 -8.75 -41.17 -4.04
CA LYS A 570 -9.37 -40.73 -2.78
C LYS A 570 -10.13 -41.86 -2.08
N PHE A 571 -10.71 -42.80 -2.82
CA PHE A 571 -11.43 -43.98 -2.35
C PHE A 571 -10.48 -45.05 -1.77
N ASN A 572 -9.30 -45.24 -2.38
CA ASN A 572 -8.43 -46.39 -2.09
C ASN A 572 -7.50 -46.23 -0.87
N LYS A 573 -7.34 -45.02 -0.30
CA LYS A 573 -6.33 -44.75 0.76
C LYS A 573 -6.88 -44.46 2.16
N GLU A 574 -8.19 -44.28 2.36
CA GLU A 574 -8.77 -43.88 3.65
C GLU A 574 -9.64 -44.98 4.30
N ASN A 575 -9.25 -46.24 4.12
CA ASN A 575 -9.89 -47.41 4.75
C ASN A 575 -9.74 -47.49 6.30
N ASN A 576 -9.32 -46.40 6.97
CA ASN A 576 -8.91 -46.35 8.39
C ASN A 576 -9.82 -45.51 9.33
N SER A 577 -11.14 -45.41 9.07
CA SER A 577 -12.10 -44.76 9.99
C SER A 577 -13.21 -45.71 10.48
N ASN A 578 -13.78 -45.40 11.66
CA ASN A 578 -14.68 -46.21 12.50
C ASN A 578 -15.82 -46.97 11.78
N GLY A 579 -16.12 -48.18 12.27
CA GLY A 579 -16.82 -49.26 11.55
C GLY A 579 -18.32 -49.07 11.22
N GLU A 580 -19.13 -48.38 12.03
CA GLU A 580 -20.59 -48.34 11.80
C GLU A 580 -21.02 -47.44 10.64
N ALA A 581 -20.42 -46.26 10.49
CA ALA A 581 -20.72 -45.36 9.37
C ALA A 581 -20.24 -45.94 8.02
N LYS A 582 -19.14 -46.71 8.05
CA LYS A 582 -18.55 -47.38 6.89
C LYS A 582 -19.46 -48.47 6.33
N GLU A 583 -20.05 -49.28 7.20
CA GLU A 583 -20.95 -50.37 6.81
C GLU A 583 -22.22 -49.83 6.14
N LYS A 584 -22.78 -48.73 6.67
CA LYS A 584 -23.95 -48.08 6.08
C LYS A 584 -23.68 -47.48 4.69
N THR A 585 -22.61 -46.69 4.54
CA THR A 585 -22.29 -46.07 3.24
C THR A 585 -21.86 -47.11 2.20
N GLY A 586 -21.17 -48.17 2.63
CA GLY A 586 -20.84 -49.32 1.76
C GLY A 586 -22.08 -50.04 1.25
N LEU A 587 -23.09 -50.25 2.11
CA LEU A 587 -24.37 -50.83 1.71
C LEU A 587 -25.11 -49.94 0.71
N GLU A 588 -25.16 -48.62 0.94
CA GLU A 588 -25.80 -47.66 0.03
C GLU A 588 -25.13 -47.61 -1.35
N ILE A 589 -23.79 -47.69 -1.41
CA ILE A 589 -23.05 -47.80 -2.68
C ILE A 589 -23.38 -49.12 -3.39
N TRP A 590 -23.40 -50.23 -2.65
CA TRP A 590 -23.73 -51.54 -3.21
C TRP A 590 -25.15 -51.56 -3.77
N GLU A 591 -26.13 -51.03 -3.04
CA GLU A 591 -27.52 -50.91 -3.50
C GLU A 591 -27.62 -50.06 -4.77
N MET A 592 -26.88 -48.95 -4.84
CA MET A 592 -26.82 -48.10 -6.02
C MET A 592 -26.26 -48.86 -7.23
N LEU A 593 -25.10 -49.52 -7.08
CA LEU A 593 -24.47 -50.30 -8.16
C LEU A 593 -25.33 -51.50 -8.59
N ASN A 594 -26.03 -52.14 -7.64
CA ASN A 594 -26.97 -53.22 -7.95
C ASN A 594 -28.13 -52.70 -8.81
N LYS A 595 -28.69 -51.53 -8.48
CA LYS A 595 -29.71 -50.85 -9.32
C LYS A 595 -29.18 -50.53 -10.71
N TRP A 596 -27.92 -50.10 -10.85
CA TRP A 596 -27.28 -49.88 -12.16
C TRP A 596 -27.16 -51.16 -12.98
N SER A 597 -26.75 -52.26 -12.34
CA SER A 597 -26.59 -53.56 -13.00
C SER A 597 -27.91 -54.14 -13.54
N MET A 598 -29.03 -53.79 -12.90
CA MET A 598 -30.38 -54.19 -13.28
C MET A 598 -31.09 -53.18 -14.18
N SER A 599 -30.42 -52.09 -14.55
CA SER A 599 -30.98 -51.04 -15.41
C SER A 599 -31.29 -51.60 -16.82
N PRO A 600 -32.40 -51.18 -17.47
CA PRO A 600 -32.66 -51.52 -18.87
C PRO A 600 -31.62 -50.90 -19.83
N ILE A 601 -30.77 -50.01 -19.34
CA ILE A 601 -29.83 -49.19 -20.12
C ILE A 601 -28.44 -49.78 -20.04
N GLU A 602 -27.88 -50.13 -21.20
CA GLU A 602 -26.62 -50.85 -21.31
C GLU A 602 -25.44 -50.10 -20.70
N GLU A 603 -25.36 -48.79 -20.91
CA GLU A 603 -24.27 -47.96 -20.38
C GLU A 603 -24.21 -47.98 -18.85
N PHE A 604 -25.35 -47.94 -18.16
CA PHE A 604 -25.40 -48.04 -16.70
C PHE A 604 -24.98 -49.42 -16.21
N ARG A 605 -25.35 -50.48 -16.94
CA ARG A 605 -24.86 -51.84 -16.64
C ARG A 605 -23.35 -51.93 -16.81
N ASN A 606 -22.81 -51.40 -17.90
CA ASN A 606 -21.37 -51.42 -18.17
C ASN A 606 -20.57 -50.68 -17.10
N LEU A 607 -21.04 -49.50 -16.65
CA LEU A 607 -20.44 -48.77 -15.54
C LEU A 607 -20.49 -49.58 -14.23
N ALA A 608 -21.62 -50.22 -13.92
CA ALA A 608 -21.75 -51.07 -12.74
C ALA A 608 -20.78 -52.26 -12.76
N TRP A 609 -20.57 -52.86 -13.93
CA TRP A 609 -19.64 -53.97 -14.10
C TRP A 609 -18.18 -53.53 -13.90
N GLN A 610 -17.80 -52.38 -14.45
CA GLN A 610 -16.47 -51.79 -14.25
C GLN A 610 -16.18 -51.52 -12.77
N MET A 611 -17.15 -50.94 -12.05
CA MET A 611 -17.00 -50.63 -10.62
C MET A 611 -17.03 -51.90 -9.74
N ASN A 612 -17.92 -52.86 -10.02
CA ASN A 612 -17.99 -54.12 -9.25
C ASN A 612 -16.74 -54.99 -9.41
N ALA A 613 -16.01 -54.87 -10.52
CA ALA A 613 -14.73 -55.54 -10.73
C ALA A 613 -13.58 -54.94 -9.87
N GLN A 614 -13.76 -53.73 -9.35
CA GLN A 614 -12.79 -53.02 -8.50
C GLN A 614 -13.15 -53.07 -7.00
N VAL A 615 -14.44 -53.24 -6.67
CA VAL A 615 -14.96 -53.33 -5.29
C VAL A 615 -14.86 -54.77 -4.71
N ARG A 616 -14.75 -55.79 -5.57
CA ARG A 616 -14.38 -57.17 -5.18
C ARG A 616 -12.87 -57.32 -5.08
#